data_AF-A0A2H3B6M1-F1
#
_entry.id   AF-A0A2H3B6M1-F1
#
_cell.length_a   1.000
_cell.length_b   1.000
_cell.length_c   1.000
_cell.angle_alpha   90.00
_cell.angle_beta   90.00
_cell.angle_gamma   90.00
#
_symmetry.space_group_name_H-M   'P 1'
#
loop_
_entity.id
_entity.type
_entity.pdbx_description
1 polymer ?
#
loop_
_entity_poly.entity_id
_entity_poly.type
_entity_poly.pdbx_seq_one_letter_code
_entity_poly.pdbx_strand_id
1 'polypeptide(L)'
;MLGPNKYHQSATSEPYESALISDEYKALTDEWIAAEERYDEAVSRHEEWKTARAKEAWTEKLRVKEEAPAAKLEALRQQELEKEKEQLQLEAKEEQQQLDLKQKELEEATAKAALEAAMVKKALDDLVKAKEKEDEDNEKLLAAARIVLSGKDGNSELDLMDPKTVAMAELRKRRKIAERKKAGGEDDGNASAGLLRPKHLKMDPEPMAQDKVFTGSGHCGKCHTDKATVLSVAEFIYASSVTLKRRDSSAVEGPSILELLQDISLRLTCLEDKVDAVMGCMEDLVDDYDVDNKVKYPEDFISKSIQAKFEASRLELWKTGDIYCEVLHEVAKHRLDRDMALSSDLPLRMDNPYEILNKSFWIGSIGTTGLCDKMLAHNKFLQAY
;
A
#
# COMPACT_ATOMS: atom_id res chain seq x y z
N MET A 1 47.44 -71.11 -21.56
CA MET A 1 48.82 -71.41 -21.13
C MET A 1 49.71 -70.26 -21.58
N LEU A 2 50.00 -69.32 -20.68
CA LEU A 2 50.89 -68.18 -20.92
C LEU A 2 52.27 -68.56 -20.37
N GLY A 3 53.29 -68.50 -21.24
CA GLY A 3 54.66 -68.88 -20.88
C GLY A 3 55.33 -67.86 -19.94
N PRO A 4 56.29 -68.28 -19.12
CA PRO A 4 56.97 -67.41 -18.17
C PRO A 4 57.91 -66.42 -18.89
N ASN A 5 57.66 -65.13 -18.72
CA ASN A 5 58.55 -64.08 -19.19
C ASN A 5 59.85 -64.10 -18.37
N LYS A 6 60.94 -64.56 -18.99
CA LYS A 6 62.32 -64.45 -18.50
C LYS A 6 62.70 -62.97 -18.45
N TYR A 7 62.71 -62.38 -17.26
CA TYR A 7 63.40 -61.13 -17.01
C TYR A 7 64.91 -61.37 -17.09
N HIS A 8 65.54 -60.87 -18.15
CA HIS A 8 67.00 -60.82 -18.25
C HIS A 8 67.52 -59.75 -17.28
N GLN A 9 68.09 -60.18 -16.15
CA GLN A 9 69.02 -59.38 -15.35
C GLN A 9 70.31 -59.18 -16.15
N SER A 10 70.39 -58.11 -16.94
CA SER A 10 71.61 -57.76 -17.67
C SER A 10 71.68 -56.24 -17.82
N ALA A 11 72.32 -55.61 -16.85
CA ALA A 11 73.14 -54.40 -16.96
C ALA A 11 73.25 -53.83 -15.54
N THR A 12 74.31 -54.20 -14.83
CA THR A 12 74.85 -53.36 -13.76
C THR A 12 75.20 -52.03 -14.42
N SER A 13 74.34 -51.02 -14.29
CA SER A 13 74.67 -49.67 -14.71
C SER A 13 75.90 -49.25 -13.90
N GLU A 14 76.99 -48.95 -14.59
CA GLU A 14 78.13 -48.28 -13.97
C GLU A 14 77.59 -47.10 -13.15
N PRO A 15 78.05 -46.92 -11.90
CA PRO A 15 77.61 -45.80 -11.10
C PRO A 15 77.97 -44.53 -11.88
N TYR A 16 76.94 -43.77 -12.26
CA TYR A 16 77.08 -42.45 -12.87
C TYR A 16 77.58 -41.49 -11.78
N GLU A 17 78.79 -41.75 -11.29
CA GLU A 17 79.50 -40.88 -10.38
C GLU A 17 80.22 -39.85 -11.23
N SER A 18 79.70 -38.62 -11.13
CA SER A 18 80.54 -37.44 -10.99
C SER A 18 81.08 -36.83 -12.29
N ALA A 19 80.23 -36.03 -12.95
CA ALA A 19 80.71 -34.81 -13.60
C ALA A 19 79.68 -33.67 -13.58
N LEU A 20 78.64 -33.73 -12.73
CA LEU A 20 77.94 -32.49 -12.36
C LEU A 20 78.84 -31.77 -11.37
N ILE A 21 79.44 -30.69 -11.86
CA ILE A 21 80.41 -29.86 -11.16
C ILE A 21 79.73 -29.36 -9.89
N SER A 22 80.32 -29.66 -8.72
CA SER A 22 79.75 -29.34 -7.39
C SER A 22 79.28 -27.88 -7.24
N ASP A 23 79.79 -26.96 -8.07
CA ASP A 23 79.43 -25.55 -8.06
C ASP A 23 78.10 -25.25 -8.77
N GLU A 24 77.72 -26.03 -9.79
CA GLU A 24 76.43 -25.88 -10.47
C GLU A 24 75.26 -26.27 -9.56
N TYR A 25 75.43 -27.32 -8.76
CA TYR A 25 74.42 -27.74 -7.78
C TYR A 25 74.20 -26.70 -6.67
N LYS A 26 75.26 -26.02 -6.23
CA LYS A 26 75.15 -24.92 -5.27
C LYS A 26 74.37 -23.75 -5.85
N ALA A 27 74.70 -23.33 -7.07
CA ALA A 27 73.97 -22.27 -7.77
C ALA A 27 72.48 -22.60 -7.94
N LEU A 28 72.15 -23.85 -8.27
CA LEU A 28 70.77 -24.32 -8.43
C LEU A 28 70.03 -24.37 -7.09
N THR A 29 70.73 -24.68 -6.00
CA THR A 29 70.17 -24.64 -4.64
C THR A 29 69.86 -23.21 -4.21
N ASP A 30 70.78 -22.28 -4.45
CA ASP A 30 70.58 -20.85 -4.13
C ASP A 30 69.45 -20.24 -4.96
N GLU A 31 69.34 -20.61 -6.25
CA GLU A 31 68.23 -20.20 -7.12
C GLU A 31 66.89 -20.77 -6.63
N TRP A 32 66.87 -22.04 -6.19
CA TRP A 32 65.65 -22.67 -5.66
C TRP A 32 65.18 -21.99 -4.37
N ILE A 33 66.09 -21.69 -3.43
CA ILE A 33 65.77 -20.94 -2.20
C ILE A 33 65.22 -19.54 -2.54
N ALA A 34 65.89 -18.82 -3.45
CA ALA A 34 65.42 -17.50 -3.88
C ALA A 34 64.06 -17.55 -4.60
N ALA A 35 63.76 -18.63 -5.32
CA ALA A 35 62.46 -18.84 -5.96
C ALA A 35 61.36 -19.17 -4.93
N GLU A 36 61.67 -19.98 -3.91
CA GLU A 36 60.76 -20.31 -2.81
C GLU A 36 60.40 -19.06 -1.98
N GLU A 37 61.38 -18.23 -1.64
CA GLU A 37 61.14 -16.95 -0.93
C GLU A 37 60.23 -16.00 -1.72
N ARG A 38 60.42 -15.90 -3.04
CA ARG A 38 59.54 -15.09 -3.92
C ARG A 38 58.13 -15.66 -4.01
N TYR A 39 57.99 -16.99 -3.97
CA TYR A 39 56.69 -17.63 -3.97
C TYR A 39 55.92 -17.31 -2.68
N ASP A 40 56.59 -17.43 -1.52
CA ASP A 40 55.99 -17.10 -0.22
C ASP A 40 55.60 -15.61 -0.14
N GLU A 41 56.42 -14.71 -0.67
CA GLU A 41 56.09 -13.28 -0.77
C GLU A 41 54.85 -13.05 -1.67
N ALA A 42 54.78 -13.73 -2.81
CA ALA A 42 53.63 -13.63 -3.72
C ALA A 42 52.35 -14.18 -3.10
N VAL A 43 52.42 -15.31 -2.38
CA VAL A 43 51.28 -15.90 -1.66
C VAL A 43 50.81 -14.94 -0.55
N SER A 44 51.73 -14.38 0.23
CA SER A 44 51.40 -13.41 1.27
C SER A 44 50.66 -12.18 0.70
N ARG A 45 51.18 -11.59 -0.38
CA ARG A 45 50.53 -10.47 -1.08
C ARG A 45 49.15 -10.84 -1.63
N HIS A 46 48.97 -12.06 -2.11
CA HIS A 46 47.68 -12.51 -2.63
C HIS A 46 46.63 -12.64 -1.52
N GLU A 47 47.01 -13.15 -0.36
CA GLU A 47 46.11 -13.21 0.80
C GLU A 47 45.77 -11.82 1.35
N GLU A 48 46.75 -10.90 1.42
CA GLU A 48 46.49 -9.49 1.74
C GLU A 48 45.49 -8.86 0.75
N TRP A 49 45.67 -9.08 -0.54
CA TRP A 49 44.76 -8.59 -1.57
C TRP A 49 43.34 -9.18 -1.43
N LYS A 50 43.21 -10.47 -1.16
CA LYS A 50 41.90 -11.11 -0.90
C LYS A 50 41.20 -10.49 0.29
N THR A 51 41.92 -10.29 1.40
CA THR A 51 41.33 -9.68 2.60
C THR A 51 40.92 -8.22 2.35
N ALA A 52 41.69 -7.46 1.57
CA ALA A 52 41.33 -6.11 1.15
C ALA A 52 40.05 -6.09 0.29
N ARG A 53 39.95 -6.99 -0.70
CA ARG A 53 38.74 -7.13 -1.54
C ARG A 53 37.51 -7.55 -0.75
N ALA A 54 37.66 -8.46 0.20
CA ALA A 54 36.56 -8.88 1.07
C ALA A 54 36.05 -7.71 1.94
N LYS A 55 36.96 -6.87 2.45
CA LYS A 55 36.59 -5.65 3.20
C LYS A 55 35.85 -4.64 2.30
N GLU A 56 36.37 -4.36 1.11
CA GLU A 56 35.75 -3.46 0.13
C GLU A 56 34.32 -3.92 -0.25
N ALA A 57 34.14 -5.22 -0.54
CA ALA A 57 32.84 -5.77 -0.87
C ALA A 57 31.84 -5.68 0.30
N TRP A 58 32.33 -5.83 1.54
CA TRP A 58 31.49 -5.71 2.73
C TRP A 58 31.05 -4.26 2.97
N THR A 59 31.96 -3.29 2.81
CA THR A 59 31.63 -1.86 2.93
C THR A 59 30.65 -1.41 1.85
N GLU A 60 30.82 -1.87 0.61
CA GLU A 60 29.90 -1.53 -0.48
C GLU A 60 28.51 -2.14 -0.26
N LYS A 61 28.46 -3.39 0.22
CA LYS A 61 27.20 -4.04 0.61
C LYS A 61 26.49 -3.30 1.74
N LEU A 62 27.23 -2.74 2.70
CA LEU A 62 26.65 -1.95 3.78
C LEU A 62 26.11 -0.61 3.25
N ARG A 63 26.87 0.09 2.40
CA ARG A 63 26.45 1.33 1.74
C ARG A 63 25.13 1.14 0.98
N VAL A 64 25.02 0.09 0.16
CA VAL A 64 23.79 -0.21 -0.59
C VAL A 64 22.61 -0.51 0.33
N LYS A 65 22.83 -1.19 1.47
CA LYS A 65 21.78 -1.45 2.45
C LYS A 65 21.28 -0.19 3.15
N GLU A 66 22.13 0.82 3.34
CA GLU A 66 21.75 2.10 3.94
C GLU A 66 21.07 3.05 2.94
N GLU A 67 21.46 3.01 1.67
CA GLU A 67 20.88 3.87 0.62
C GLU A 67 19.47 3.44 0.19
N ALA A 68 19.17 2.14 0.17
CA ALA A 68 17.85 1.63 -0.19
C ALA A 68 16.68 2.18 0.68
N PRO A 69 16.75 2.19 2.02
CA PRO A 69 15.70 2.77 2.86
C PRO A 69 15.62 4.29 2.74
N ALA A 70 16.75 4.98 2.53
CA ALA A 70 16.77 6.43 2.31
C ALA A 70 16.02 6.81 1.03
N ALA A 71 16.28 6.09 -0.08
CA ALA A 71 15.57 6.28 -1.34
C ALA A 71 14.07 5.96 -1.21
N LYS A 72 13.71 4.91 -0.45
CA LYS A 72 12.31 4.56 -0.18
C LYS A 72 11.58 5.65 0.61
N LEU A 73 12.25 6.23 1.63
CA LEU A 73 11.69 7.33 2.42
C LEU A 73 11.51 8.60 1.57
N GLU A 74 12.48 8.91 0.70
CA GLU A 74 12.38 10.04 -0.21
C GLU A 74 11.23 9.87 -1.22
N ALA A 75 11.05 8.67 -1.77
CA ALA A 75 9.93 8.35 -2.65
C ALA A 75 8.56 8.52 -1.94
N LEU A 76 8.45 8.10 -0.67
CA LEU A 76 7.22 8.31 0.12
C LEU A 76 6.93 9.80 0.34
N ARG A 77 7.96 10.59 0.67
CA ARG A 77 7.81 12.06 0.80
C ARG A 77 7.36 12.72 -0.50
N GLN A 78 7.91 12.29 -1.64
CA GLN A 78 7.48 12.79 -2.95
C GLN A 78 6.03 12.42 -3.24
N GLN A 79 5.61 11.21 -2.88
CA GLN A 79 4.23 10.76 -3.04
C GLN A 79 3.24 11.56 -2.17
N GLU A 80 3.59 11.86 -0.92
CA GLU A 80 2.77 12.71 -0.04
C GLU A 80 2.63 14.13 -0.61
N LEU A 81 3.73 14.70 -1.10
CA LEU A 81 3.73 16.04 -1.70
C LEU A 81 2.93 16.10 -3.01
N GLU A 82 2.85 15.01 -3.76
CA GLU A 82 1.98 14.91 -4.94
C GLU A 82 0.50 14.86 -4.55
N LYS A 83 0.15 14.07 -3.51
CA LYS A 83 -1.22 14.02 -2.97
C LYS A 83 -1.69 15.37 -2.43
N GLU A 84 -0.83 16.10 -1.72
CA GLU A 84 -1.15 17.46 -1.25
C GLU A 84 -1.43 18.42 -2.41
N LYS A 85 -0.66 18.33 -3.50
CA LYS A 85 -0.91 19.14 -4.71
C LYS A 85 -2.24 18.80 -5.37
N GLU A 86 -2.58 17.51 -5.47
CA GLU A 86 -3.87 17.08 -6.00
C GLU A 86 -5.03 17.58 -5.14
N GLN A 87 -4.89 17.52 -3.81
CA GLN A 87 -5.89 18.03 -2.88
C GLN A 87 -6.11 19.54 -3.03
N LEU A 88 -5.02 20.32 -3.11
CA LEU A 88 -5.12 21.77 -3.35
C LEU A 88 -5.76 22.11 -4.69
N GLN A 89 -5.51 21.31 -5.74
CA GLN A 89 -6.18 21.49 -7.03
C GLN A 89 -7.68 21.18 -6.96
N LEU A 90 -8.07 20.17 -6.16
CA LEU A 90 -9.47 19.82 -5.96
C LEU A 90 -10.21 20.95 -5.22
N GLU A 91 -9.61 21.46 -4.14
CA GLU A 91 -10.15 22.56 -3.34
C GLU A 91 -10.33 23.83 -4.19
N ALA A 92 -9.32 24.20 -4.98
CA ALA A 92 -9.42 25.34 -5.89
C ALA A 92 -10.54 25.18 -6.95
N LYS A 93 -10.78 23.95 -7.45
CA LYS A 93 -11.90 23.68 -8.36
C LYS A 93 -13.25 23.78 -7.67
N GLU A 94 -13.35 23.33 -6.43
CA GLU A 94 -14.58 23.45 -5.64
C GLU A 94 -14.92 24.91 -5.33
N GLU A 95 -13.92 25.71 -4.92
CA GLU A 95 -14.09 27.15 -4.72
C GLU A 95 -14.56 27.86 -5.99
N GLN A 96 -13.97 27.52 -7.15
CA GLN A 96 -14.40 28.06 -8.44
C GLN A 96 -15.86 27.69 -8.75
N GLN A 97 -16.26 26.44 -8.54
CA GLN A 97 -17.65 26.02 -8.74
C GLN A 97 -18.62 26.75 -7.82
N GLN A 98 -18.23 27.00 -6.56
CA GLN A 98 -19.06 27.77 -5.63
C GLN A 98 -19.21 29.23 -6.06
N LEU A 99 -18.16 29.85 -6.62
CA LEU A 99 -18.22 31.20 -7.16
C LEU A 99 -19.14 31.27 -8.40
N ASP A 100 -19.01 30.32 -9.31
CA ASP A 100 -19.84 30.23 -10.52
C ASP A 100 -21.33 30.04 -10.16
N LEU A 101 -21.63 29.22 -9.14
CA LEU A 101 -22.98 29.03 -8.61
C LEU A 101 -23.54 30.33 -8.02
N LYS A 102 -22.78 31.03 -7.16
CA LYS A 102 -23.20 32.32 -6.59
C LYS A 102 -23.43 33.37 -7.66
N GLN A 103 -22.59 33.41 -8.69
CA GLN A 103 -22.78 34.32 -9.82
C GLN A 103 -24.08 34.00 -10.57
N LYS A 104 -24.35 32.72 -10.83
CA LYS A 104 -25.58 32.28 -11.49
C LYS A 104 -26.84 32.62 -10.69
N GLU A 105 -26.81 32.43 -9.37
CA GLU A 105 -27.93 32.81 -8.49
C GLU A 105 -28.17 34.33 -8.50
N LEU A 106 -27.11 35.13 -8.56
CA LEU A 106 -27.20 36.59 -8.67
C LEU A 106 -27.79 37.01 -10.03
N GLU A 107 -27.36 36.39 -11.11
CA GLU A 107 -27.92 36.61 -12.46
C GLU A 107 -29.41 36.23 -12.53
N GLU A 108 -29.80 35.11 -11.91
CA GLU A 108 -31.21 34.70 -11.85
C GLU A 108 -32.06 35.67 -11.00
N ALA A 109 -31.55 36.09 -9.84
CA ALA A 109 -32.25 37.05 -8.97
C ALA A 109 -32.44 38.41 -9.66
N THR A 110 -31.42 38.89 -10.39
CA THR A 110 -31.51 40.15 -11.13
C THR A 110 -32.47 40.05 -12.33
N ALA A 111 -32.48 38.92 -13.04
CA ALA A 111 -33.45 38.67 -14.11
C ALA A 111 -34.89 38.62 -13.57
N LYS A 112 -35.12 37.98 -12.43
CA LYS A 112 -36.42 37.92 -11.76
C LYS A 112 -36.91 39.30 -11.30
N ALA A 113 -36.03 40.10 -10.70
CA ALA A 113 -36.35 41.46 -10.28
C ALA A 113 -36.71 42.37 -11.46
N ALA A 114 -36.00 42.24 -12.60
CA ALA A 114 -36.31 42.98 -13.82
C ALA A 114 -37.70 42.61 -14.39
N LEU A 115 -38.06 41.33 -14.34
CA LEU A 115 -39.37 40.83 -14.78
C LEU A 115 -40.50 41.35 -13.89
N GLU A 116 -40.31 41.33 -12.56
CA GLU A 116 -41.27 41.89 -11.61
C GLU A 116 -41.45 43.40 -11.79
N ALA A 117 -40.35 44.14 -11.97
CA ALA A 117 -40.39 45.59 -12.25
C ALA A 117 -41.14 45.90 -13.56
N ALA A 118 -40.97 45.08 -14.60
CA ALA A 118 -41.70 45.22 -15.86
C ALA A 118 -43.22 44.97 -15.68
N MET A 119 -43.61 43.99 -14.87
CA MET A 119 -45.02 43.73 -14.54
C MET A 119 -45.65 44.88 -13.75
N VAL A 120 -44.94 45.42 -12.75
CA VAL A 120 -45.40 46.58 -11.96
C VAL A 120 -45.57 47.80 -12.86
N LYS A 121 -44.59 48.08 -13.75
CA LYS A 121 -44.68 49.18 -14.71
C LYS A 121 -45.91 49.04 -15.62
N LYS A 122 -46.15 47.85 -16.17
CA LYS A 122 -47.33 47.57 -17.00
C LYS A 122 -48.65 47.79 -16.24
N ALA A 123 -48.74 47.33 -15.00
CA ALA A 123 -49.93 47.53 -14.17
C ALA A 123 -50.19 49.02 -13.86
N LEU A 124 -49.11 49.80 -13.67
CA LEU A 124 -49.19 51.25 -13.48
C LEU A 124 -49.67 51.96 -14.75
N ASP A 125 -49.14 51.58 -15.92
CA ASP A 125 -49.57 52.12 -17.21
C ASP A 125 -51.05 51.80 -17.49
N ASP A 126 -51.52 50.58 -17.16
CA ASP A 126 -52.92 50.18 -17.31
C ASP A 126 -53.84 50.94 -16.34
N LEU A 127 -53.39 51.24 -15.11
CA LEU A 127 -54.12 52.05 -14.14
C LEU A 127 -54.26 53.52 -14.60
N VAL A 128 -53.20 54.09 -15.16
CA VAL A 128 -53.24 55.47 -15.70
C VAL A 128 -54.25 55.56 -16.84
N LYS A 129 -54.23 54.60 -17.78
CA LYS A 129 -55.21 54.54 -18.88
C LYS A 129 -56.66 54.35 -18.39
N ALA A 130 -56.86 53.59 -17.31
CA ALA A 130 -58.18 53.42 -16.72
C ALA A 130 -58.70 54.73 -16.11
N LYS A 131 -57.84 55.49 -15.42
CA LYS A 131 -58.18 56.81 -14.89
C LYS A 131 -58.46 57.83 -15.99
N GLU A 132 -57.67 57.86 -17.05
CA GLU A 132 -57.94 58.76 -18.20
C GLU A 132 -59.33 58.50 -18.80
N LYS A 133 -59.75 57.24 -18.90
CA LYS A 133 -61.12 56.90 -19.35
C LYS A 133 -62.20 57.32 -18.36
N GLU A 134 -61.96 57.12 -17.06
CA GLU A 134 -62.91 57.53 -16.02
C GLU A 134 -63.09 59.05 -15.97
N ASP A 135 -62.01 59.81 -16.13
CA ASP A 135 -62.04 61.27 -16.23
C ASP A 135 -62.81 61.72 -17.49
N GLU A 136 -62.58 61.06 -18.64
CA GLU A 136 -63.29 61.34 -19.89
C GLU A 136 -64.81 61.03 -19.80
N ASP A 137 -65.19 59.98 -19.07
CA ASP A 137 -66.58 59.63 -18.82
C ASP A 137 -67.24 60.54 -17.77
N ASN A 138 -66.51 60.96 -16.72
CA ASN A 138 -66.98 61.95 -15.76
C ASN A 138 -67.19 63.32 -16.40
N GLU A 139 -66.34 63.72 -17.34
CA GLU A 139 -66.52 64.97 -18.08
C GLU A 139 -67.82 64.95 -18.90
N LYS A 140 -68.18 63.82 -19.51
CA LYS A 140 -69.48 63.62 -20.19
C LYS A 140 -70.66 63.68 -19.22
N LEU A 141 -70.53 63.10 -18.02
CA LEU A 141 -71.57 63.15 -16.99
C LEU A 141 -71.76 64.55 -16.43
N LEU A 142 -70.69 65.31 -16.20
CA LEU A 142 -70.77 66.71 -15.77
C LEU A 142 -71.37 67.61 -16.86
N ALA A 143 -71.09 67.33 -18.14
CA ALA A 143 -71.76 68.01 -19.25
C ALA A 143 -73.27 67.73 -19.28
N ALA A 144 -73.70 66.50 -18.94
CA ALA A 144 -75.12 66.13 -18.85
C ALA A 144 -75.81 66.72 -17.60
N ALA A 145 -75.11 66.76 -16.46
CA ALA A 145 -75.63 67.29 -15.19
C ALA A 145 -75.76 68.83 -15.20
N ARG A 146 -75.06 69.53 -16.11
CA ARG A 146 -75.17 70.99 -16.28
C ARG A 146 -76.56 71.48 -16.72
N ILE A 147 -77.49 70.57 -17.05
CA ILE A 147 -78.86 70.90 -17.45
C ILE A 147 -79.83 70.93 -16.25
N VAL A 148 -79.52 70.34 -15.09
CA VAL A 148 -80.47 70.26 -13.98
C VAL A 148 -79.74 70.38 -12.65
N LEU A 149 -79.67 71.59 -12.08
CA LEU A 149 -79.93 71.91 -10.66
C LEU A 149 -79.40 73.31 -10.31
N SER A 150 -80.26 74.31 -10.54
CA SER A 150 -80.30 75.53 -9.73
C SER A 150 -81.10 75.22 -8.45
N GLY A 151 -80.42 75.32 -7.30
CA GLY A 151 -81.04 75.46 -5.98
C GLY A 151 -81.23 74.16 -5.19
N LYS A 152 -80.60 74.09 -4.01
CA LYS A 152 -81.31 74.16 -2.71
C LYS A 152 -80.35 73.76 -1.58
N ASP A 153 -80.21 74.69 -0.63
CA ASP A 153 -79.51 74.52 0.63
C ASP A 153 -80.06 73.34 1.43
N GLY A 154 -79.16 72.55 2.02
CA GLY A 154 -79.50 71.36 2.79
C GLY A 154 -78.33 70.90 3.65
N ASN A 155 -78.19 71.55 4.80
CA ASN A 155 -77.33 71.18 5.92
C ASN A 155 -77.53 69.69 6.28
N SER A 156 -76.47 68.88 6.22
CA SER A 156 -76.46 67.52 6.78
C SER A 156 -75.06 67.20 7.30
N GLU A 157 -74.97 67.42 8.61
CA GLU A 157 -73.96 66.99 9.56
C GLU A 157 -73.74 65.47 9.43
N LEU A 158 -72.58 65.08 8.86
CA LEU A 158 -72.14 63.69 8.83
C LEU A 158 -71.17 63.48 9.99
N ASP A 159 -71.60 62.60 10.90
CA ASP A 159 -70.87 62.18 12.09
C ASP A 159 -69.44 61.72 11.75
N LEU A 160 -68.49 62.50 12.22
CA LEU A 160 -67.09 62.11 12.35
C LEU A 160 -67.00 60.93 13.33
N MET A 161 -67.00 59.71 12.79
CA MET A 161 -66.54 58.54 13.53
C MET A 161 -65.11 58.78 14.00
N ASP A 162 -64.95 58.88 15.32
CA ASP A 162 -63.70 59.15 16.04
C ASP A 162 -62.55 58.27 15.50
N PRO A 163 -61.51 58.86 14.88
CA PRO A 163 -60.36 58.15 14.30
C PRO A 163 -59.71 57.13 15.24
N LYS A 164 -59.91 57.31 16.55
CA LYS A 164 -59.41 56.43 17.61
C LYS A 164 -60.06 55.04 17.61
N THR A 165 -61.31 54.92 17.17
CA THR A 165 -62.01 53.63 17.11
C THR A 165 -61.54 52.79 15.91
N VAL A 166 -61.24 53.42 14.78
CA VAL A 166 -60.69 52.75 13.58
C VAL A 166 -59.28 52.23 13.85
N ALA A 167 -58.41 53.02 14.48
CA ALA A 167 -57.05 52.59 14.83
C ALA A 167 -57.01 51.40 15.82
N MET A 168 -57.96 51.34 16.77
CA MET A 168 -58.05 50.24 17.75
C MET A 168 -58.57 48.93 17.12
N ALA A 169 -59.44 49.01 16.12
CA ALA A 169 -59.91 47.85 15.37
C ALA A 169 -58.77 47.22 14.52
N GLU A 170 -57.95 48.06 13.89
CA GLU A 170 -56.78 47.65 13.11
C GLU A 170 -55.72 46.94 13.99
N LEU A 171 -55.43 47.48 15.18
CA LEU A 171 -54.48 46.91 16.14
C LEU A 171 -54.94 45.55 16.71
N ARG A 172 -56.24 45.38 16.98
CA ARG A 172 -56.79 44.07 17.40
C ARG A 172 -56.68 43.01 16.31
N LYS A 173 -56.77 43.39 15.04
CA LYS A 173 -56.62 42.46 13.91
C LYS A 173 -55.17 41.96 13.77
N ARG A 174 -54.17 42.81 14.00
CA ARG A 174 -52.74 42.44 13.95
C ARG A 174 -52.31 41.51 15.10
N ARG A 175 -52.89 41.67 16.30
CA ARG A 175 -52.56 40.79 17.45
C ARG A 175 -52.95 39.32 17.24
N LYS A 176 -54.07 39.05 16.55
CA LYS A 176 -54.55 37.67 16.29
C LYS A 176 -53.67 36.88 15.29
N ILE A 177 -52.87 37.56 14.48
CA ILE A 177 -52.02 36.91 13.47
C ILE A 177 -50.67 36.46 14.08
N ALA A 178 -50.18 37.17 15.10
CA ALA A 178 -48.93 36.84 15.79
C ALA A 178 -49.06 35.63 16.74
N GLU A 179 -50.21 35.43 17.39
CA GLU A 179 -50.42 34.32 18.34
C GLU A 179 -50.55 32.94 17.68
N ARG A 180 -50.90 32.86 16.38
CA ARG A 180 -51.04 31.57 15.67
C ARG A 180 -49.72 30.94 15.22
N LYS A 181 -48.56 31.57 15.46
CA LYS A 181 -47.25 31.09 15.02
C LYS A 181 -46.41 30.37 16.10
N LYS A 182 -46.97 30.10 17.29
CA LYS A 182 -46.22 29.57 18.44
C LYS A 182 -46.76 28.28 19.08
N ALA A 183 -47.64 27.54 18.41
CA ALA A 183 -48.10 26.24 18.91
C ALA A 183 -48.00 25.17 17.81
N GLY A 184 -46.96 24.36 17.89
CA GLY A 184 -46.75 23.19 17.04
C GLY A 184 -45.37 22.60 17.25
N GLY A 185 -45.21 21.70 18.23
CA GLY A 185 -43.98 20.94 18.45
C GLY A 185 -43.79 20.38 19.86
N GLU A 186 -44.73 19.55 20.32
CA GLU A 186 -44.64 18.54 21.40
C GLU A 186 -45.22 17.28 20.73
N ASP A 187 -44.71 16.05 20.80
CA ASP A 187 -44.03 15.32 21.86
C ASP A 187 -43.44 14.01 21.26
N ASP A 188 -42.44 13.42 21.91
CA ASP A 188 -42.36 11.96 22.13
C ASP A 188 -41.18 11.62 23.06
N GLY A 189 -41.49 11.75 24.35
CA GLY A 189 -41.16 10.86 25.47
C GLY A 189 -39.99 9.87 25.42
N ASN A 190 -39.13 9.94 26.44
CA ASN A 190 -38.87 8.76 27.27
C ASN A 190 -38.53 9.14 28.73
N ALA A 191 -38.98 8.28 29.63
CA ALA A 191 -39.01 8.42 31.08
C ALA A 191 -37.62 8.31 31.75
N SER A 192 -37.44 8.99 32.89
CA SER A 192 -37.34 8.35 34.21
C SER A 192 -36.72 9.27 35.27
N ALA A 193 -37.46 9.41 36.38
CA ALA A 193 -37.04 9.56 37.78
C ALA A 193 -36.05 10.67 38.22
N GLY A 194 -36.53 11.51 39.15
CA GLY A 194 -35.75 11.82 40.36
C GLY A 194 -35.38 13.29 40.59
N LEU A 195 -36.35 14.11 41.02
CA LEU A 195 -36.08 15.37 41.71
C LEU A 195 -35.64 15.10 43.16
N LEU A 196 -34.46 15.60 43.57
CA LEU A 196 -34.25 16.09 44.95
C LEU A 196 -33.04 17.04 45.05
N ARG A 197 -33.39 18.32 45.27
CA ARG A 197 -32.71 19.47 45.88
C ARG A 197 -31.17 19.68 45.81
N PRO A 198 -30.73 20.93 45.51
CA PRO A 198 -29.35 21.37 45.62
C PRO A 198 -28.95 21.73 47.06
N LYS A 199 -27.77 21.29 47.48
CA LYS A 199 -27.07 21.76 48.68
C LYS A 199 -25.71 22.33 48.28
N HIS A 200 -25.54 23.62 48.56
CA HIS A 200 -24.26 24.31 48.65
C HIS A 200 -23.25 23.52 49.50
N LEU A 201 -21.98 23.47 49.07
CA LEU A 201 -20.82 23.94 49.85
C LEU A 201 -19.48 23.75 49.10
N LYS A 202 -18.66 24.79 49.23
CA LYS A 202 -17.18 24.84 49.28
C LYS A 202 -16.37 24.70 47.98
N MET A 203 -15.83 25.86 47.59
CA MET A 203 -14.56 26.04 46.91
C MET A 203 -13.38 25.61 47.81
N ASP A 204 -12.45 24.86 47.24
CA ASP A 204 -10.96 24.99 47.27
C ASP A 204 -10.32 23.65 46.88
N PRO A 205 -9.05 23.58 46.40
CA PRO A 205 -8.29 24.53 45.60
C PRO A 205 -7.69 23.87 44.33
N GLU A 206 -7.17 24.74 43.47
CA GLU A 206 -6.40 24.53 42.23
C GLU A 206 -5.25 23.50 42.37
N PRO A 207 -5.13 22.48 41.50
CA PRO A 207 -3.94 21.64 41.46
C PRO A 207 -2.86 22.33 40.63
N MET A 208 -1.79 22.73 41.32
CA MET A 208 -0.51 23.10 40.73
C MET A 208 -0.02 22.04 39.74
N ALA A 209 0.48 22.55 38.61
CA ALA A 209 1.23 21.82 37.60
C ALA A 209 2.29 20.89 38.21
N GLN A 210 2.18 19.60 37.92
CA GLN A 210 3.34 18.75 37.74
C GLN A 210 3.32 18.22 36.31
N ASP A 211 4.23 18.81 35.56
CA ASP A 211 4.65 18.43 34.22
C ASP A 211 5.23 17.00 34.25
N LYS A 212 4.48 16.05 33.69
CA LYS A 212 4.99 14.75 33.26
C LYS A 212 4.37 14.43 31.91
N VAL A 213 4.99 14.97 30.87
CA VAL A 213 4.83 14.53 29.49
C VAL A 213 5.24 13.06 29.40
N PHE A 214 4.27 12.17 29.27
CA PHE A 214 4.47 10.84 28.68
C PHE A 214 3.95 10.89 27.24
N THR A 215 4.81 11.29 26.31
CA THR A 215 4.66 10.96 24.89
C THR A 215 5.06 9.50 24.70
N GLY A 216 4.13 8.59 25.01
CA GLY A 216 4.26 7.16 24.75
C GLY A 216 3.91 6.81 23.32
N SER A 217 4.78 7.15 22.36
CA SER A 217 4.77 6.53 21.03
C SER A 217 5.33 5.11 21.17
N GLY A 218 4.46 4.16 21.48
CA GLY A 218 4.78 2.74 21.53
C GLY A 218 5.08 2.21 20.13
N HIS A 219 6.32 2.31 19.69
CA HIS A 219 6.85 1.51 18.59
C HIS A 219 7.83 0.51 19.17
N CYS A 220 7.49 -0.78 19.03
CA CYS A 220 8.37 -1.89 19.38
C CYS A 220 9.62 -1.83 18.49
N GLY A 221 10.74 -1.34 19.04
CA GLY A 221 12.03 -1.23 18.34
C GLY A 221 12.74 -2.56 18.08
N LYS A 222 12.04 -3.71 18.11
CA LYS A 222 12.65 -5.05 17.96
C LYS A 222 11.94 -5.97 16.96
N CYS A 223 10.79 -5.56 16.42
CA CYS A 223 10.04 -6.38 15.49
C CYS A 223 10.39 -6.01 14.03
N HIS A 224 11.56 -6.47 13.56
CA HIS A 224 11.91 -6.46 12.13
C HIS A 224 11.46 -7.78 11.49
N THR A 225 10.22 -7.81 11.00
CA THR A 225 9.84 -8.83 10.01
C THR A 225 9.04 -8.15 8.90
N ASP A 226 9.69 -7.94 7.77
CA ASP A 226 9.07 -7.37 6.58
C ASP A 226 8.03 -8.34 6.01
N LYS A 227 6.75 -7.96 6.08
CA LYS A 227 5.60 -8.68 5.49
C LYS A 227 5.64 -8.76 3.94
N ALA A 228 6.68 -8.23 3.29
CA ALA A 228 6.71 -8.03 1.83
C ALA A 228 7.23 -9.23 1.01
N THR A 229 7.77 -10.28 1.63
CA THR A 229 8.49 -11.33 0.88
C THR A 229 7.57 -12.43 0.30
N VAL A 230 6.38 -12.63 0.87
CA VAL A 230 5.47 -13.74 0.50
C VAL A 230 4.73 -13.50 -0.82
N LEU A 231 4.47 -12.24 -1.20
CA LEU A 231 3.68 -11.91 -2.39
C LEU A 231 4.41 -12.12 -3.74
N SER A 232 5.74 -12.14 -3.74
CA SER A 232 6.53 -12.20 -4.98
C SER A 232 6.49 -13.56 -5.72
N VAL A 233 6.22 -14.65 -5.01
CA VAL A 233 6.22 -16.00 -5.59
C VAL A 233 4.91 -16.29 -6.32
N ALA A 234 3.78 -15.82 -5.78
CA ALA A 234 2.46 -15.99 -6.39
C ALA A 234 2.33 -15.20 -7.71
N GLU A 235 2.84 -13.96 -7.75
CA GLU A 235 2.87 -13.15 -8.97
C GLU A 235 3.73 -13.77 -10.09
N PHE A 236 4.86 -14.37 -9.74
CA PHE A 236 5.76 -15.00 -10.71
C PHE A 236 5.12 -16.23 -11.37
N ILE A 237 4.39 -17.04 -10.60
CA ILE A 237 3.69 -18.23 -11.10
C ILE A 237 2.49 -17.81 -11.95
N TYR A 238 1.74 -16.80 -11.53
CA TYR A 238 0.62 -16.27 -12.31
C TYR A 238 1.09 -15.69 -13.66
N ALA A 239 2.13 -14.86 -13.68
CA ALA A 239 2.70 -14.30 -14.91
C ALA A 239 3.25 -15.37 -15.88
N SER A 240 3.85 -16.44 -15.33
CA SER A 240 4.34 -17.57 -16.13
C SER A 240 3.21 -18.37 -16.75
N SER A 241 2.08 -18.54 -16.05
CA SER A 241 0.89 -19.23 -16.58
C SER A 241 0.21 -18.46 -17.72
N VAL A 242 0.23 -17.12 -17.67
CA VAL A 242 -0.37 -16.24 -18.68
C VAL A 242 0.48 -16.17 -19.95
N THR A 243 1.81 -16.16 -19.81
CA THR A 243 2.73 -16.12 -20.96
C THR A 243 2.75 -17.45 -21.74
N LEU A 244 2.50 -18.58 -21.08
CA LEU A 244 2.40 -19.88 -21.74
C LEU A 244 1.18 -19.97 -22.69
N LYS A 245 0.07 -19.28 -22.38
CA LYS A 245 -1.16 -19.32 -23.19
C LYS A 245 -1.12 -18.54 -24.50
N ARG A 246 -0.10 -17.69 -24.74
CA ARG A 246 -0.08 -16.73 -25.86
C ARG A 246 0.79 -17.14 -27.05
N ARG A 247 1.32 -18.37 -27.08
CA ARG A 247 2.08 -18.90 -28.22
C ARG A 247 1.25 -19.94 -28.95
N ASP A 248 0.76 -19.57 -30.14
CA ASP A 248 0.06 -20.45 -31.09
C ASP A 248 1.02 -21.49 -31.72
N SER A 249 1.71 -22.29 -30.90
CA SER A 249 2.45 -23.44 -31.41
C SER A 249 1.54 -24.67 -31.39
N SER A 250 1.09 -25.06 -32.59
CA SER A 250 0.35 -26.30 -32.89
C SER A 250 1.13 -27.61 -32.64
N ALA A 251 2.21 -27.54 -31.87
CA ALA A 251 2.95 -28.70 -31.41
C ALA A 251 2.23 -29.26 -30.19
N VAL A 252 2.00 -30.57 -30.19
CA VAL A 252 1.34 -31.36 -29.13
C VAL A 252 2.10 -31.20 -27.80
N GLU A 253 1.88 -30.09 -27.10
CA GLU A 253 2.26 -29.94 -25.70
C GLU A 253 1.32 -30.81 -24.89
N GLY A 254 1.91 -31.84 -24.26
CA GLY A 254 1.17 -32.86 -23.53
C GLY A 254 0.31 -32.24 -22.41
N PRO A 255 -0.92 -32.74 -22.17
CA PRO A 255 -1.81 -32.31 -21.08
C PRO A 255 -1.15 -32.23 -19.69
N SER A 256 -0.06 -32.98 -19.50
CA SER A 256 0.66 -33.13 -18.23
C SER A 256 1.25 -31.85 -17.64
N ILE A 257 1.73 -30.88 -18.43
CA ILE A 257 2.38 -29.68 -17.87
C ILE A 257 1.34 -28.71 -17.30
N LEU A 258 0.20 -28.54 -17.99
CA LEU A 258 -0.87 -27.67 -17.52
C LEU A 258 -1.55 -28.22 -16.26
N GLU A 259 -1.75 -29.54 -16.19
CA GLU A 259 -2.26 -30.21 -14.99
C GLU A 259 -1.30 -30.02 -13.79
N LEU A 260 0.01 -30.14 -14.02
CA LEU A 260 1.02 -29.93 -12.99
C LEU A 260 1.04 -28.48 -12.49
N LEU A 261 0.97 -27.50 -13.40
CA LEU A 261 0.91 -26.08 -13.02
C LEU A 261 -0.37 -25.76 -12.21
N GLN A 262 -1.51 -26.34 -12.59
CA GLN A 262 -2.76 -26.19 -11.86
C GLN A 262 -2.69 -26.82 -10.46
N ASP A 263 -2.12 -28.02 -10.33
CA ASP A 263 -1.91 -28.68 -9.02
C ASP A 263 -1.01 -27.83 -8.11
N ILE A 264 0.07 -27.25 -8.63
CA ILE A 264 0.96 -26.36 -7.88
C ILE A 264 0.23 -25.10 -7.44
N SER A 265 -0.52 -24.45 -8.35
CA SER A 265 -1.32 -23.27 -8.01
C SER A 265 -2.32 -23.57 -6.90
N LEU A 266 -3.04 -24.70 -6.98
CA LEU A 266 -4.00 -25.11 -5.96
C LEU A 266 -3.35 -25.33 -4.59
N ARG A 267 -2.18 -25.97 -4.56
CA ARG A 267 -1.42 -26.20 -3.31
C ARG A 267 -0.91 -24.91 -2.70
N LEU A 268 -0.47 -23.94 -3.51
CA LEU A 268 -0.02 -22.63 -3.03
C LEU A 268 -1.15 -21.82 -2.43
N THR A 269 -2.33 -21.80 -3.07
CA THR A 269 -3.52 -21.13 -2.49
C THR A 269 -3.92 -21.77 -1.17
N CYS A 270 -3.94 -23.11 -1.08
CA CYS A 270 -4.23 -23.80 0.19
C CYS A 270 -3.21 -23.47 1.29
N LEU A 271 -1.94 -23.24 0.93
CA LEU A 271 -0.90 -22.85 1.87
C LEU A 271 -1.06 -21.40 2.35
N GLU A 272 -1.43 -20.49 1.45
CA GLU A 272 -1.75 -19.09 1.76
C GLU A 272 -2.90 -19.01 2.78
N ASP A 273 -4.00 -19.73 2.54
CA ASP A 273 -5.14 -19.81 3.47
C ASP A 273 -4.72 -20.29 4.87
N LYS A 274 -3.77 -21.25 4.95
CA LYS A 274 -3.24 -21.75 6.22
C LYS A 274 -2.36 -20.73 6.94
N VAL A 275 -1.53 -19.99 6.20
CA VAL A 275 -0.69 -18.93 6.75
C VAL A 275 -1.57 -17.80 7.31
N ASP A 276 -2.62 -17.41 6.60
CA ASP A 276 -3.57 -16.42 7.05
C ASP A 276 -4.31 -16.86 8.32
N ALA A 277 -4.72 -18.13 8.39
CA ALA A 277 -5.33 -18.68 9.61
C ALA A 277 -4.36 -18.64 10.81
N VAL A 278 -3.07 -18.95 10.60
CA VAL A 278 -2.05 -18.85 11.66
C VAL A 278 -1.81 -17.40 12.07
N MET A 279 -1.79 -16.47 11.11
CA MET A 279 -1.61 -15.04 11.36
C MET A 279 -2.78 -14.48 12.17
N GLY A 280 -4.03 -14.83 11.84
CA GLY A 280 -5.21 -14.44 12.62
C GLY A 280 -5.13 -14.96 14.06
N CYS A 281 -4.73 -16.23 14.26
CA CYS A 281 -4.51 -16.76 15.62
C CYS A 281 -3.39 -16.03 16.39
N MET A 282 -2.38 -15.50 15.71
CA MET A 282 -1.32 -14.71 16.36
C MET A 282 -1.81 -13.30 16.71
N GLU A 283 -2.64 -12.69 15.88
CA GLU A 283 -3.25 -11.38 16.15
C GLU A 283 -4.17 -11.47 17.38
N ASP A 284 -5.06 -12.47 17.42
CA ASP A 284 -5.93 -12.73 18.59
C ASP A 284 -5.09 -12.93 19.88
N LEU A 285 -3.97 -13.66 19.79
CA LEU A 285 -3.08 -13.91 20.94
C LEU A 285 -2.38 -12.63 21.42
N VAL A 286 -2.06 -11.72 20.52
CA VAL A 286 -1.44 -10.43 20.84
C VAL A 286 -2.46 -9.46 21.45
N ASP A 287 -3.70 -9.47 20.97
CA ASP A 287 -4.77 -8.63 21.49
C ASP A 287 -5.23 -9.05 22.90
N ASP A 288 -5.21 -10.36 23.19
CA ASP A 288 -5.48 -10.91 24.52
C ASP A 288 -4.31 -10.72 25.52
N TYR A 289 -3.20 -10.09 25.10
CA TYR A 289 -2.03 -9.85 25.94
C TYR A 289 -2.29 -8.70 26.93
N ASP A 290 -2.63 -9.02 28.17
CA ASP A 290 -2.61 -8.06 29.27
C ASP A 290 -1.18 -7.74 29.70
N VAL A 291 -0.78 -6.46 29.60
CA VAL A 291 0.55 -5.95 29.96
C VAL A 291 0.91 -6.22 31.43
N ASP A 292 -0.10 -6.41 32.29
CA ASP A 292 0.10 -6.68 33.72
C ASP A 292 0.38 -8.16 34.04
N ASN A 293 0.23 -9.07 33.06
CA ASN A 293 0.61 -10.48 33.24
C ASN A 293 2.14 -10.61 33.23
N LYS A 294 2.73 -10.75 34.42
CA LYS A 294 4.15 -11.10 34.64
C LYS A 294 4.45 -12.53 34.20
N VAL A 295 4.31 -12.81 32.91
CA VAL A 295 4.77 -14.07 32.35
C VAL A 295 6.29 -13.99 32.20
N LYS A 296 6.98 -14.95 32.81
CA LYS A 296 8.44 -14.95 32.89
C LYS A 296 9.10 -15.31 31.55
N TYR A 297 8.40 -16.00 30.66
CA TYR A 297 8.94 -16.51 29.41
C TYR A 297 7.92 -16.43 28.27
N PRO A 298 8.30 -15.88 27.10
CA PRO A 298 7.42 -15.80 25.93
C PRO A 298 6.96 -17.18 25.41
N GLU A 299 7.70 -18.24 25.72
CA GLU A 299 7.37 -19.62 25.34
C GLU A 299 6.13 -20.17 26.08
N ASP A 300 5.74 -19.58 27.21
CA ASP A 300 4.58 -20.02 27.99
C ASP A 300 3.24 -19.52 27.39
N PHE A 301 3.28 -18.55 26.46
CA PHE A 301 2.08 -17.99 25.81
C PHE A 301 1.57 -18.86 24.66
N ILE A 302 2.47 -19.55 23.96
CA ILE A 302 2.10 -20.35 22.82
C ILE A 302 1.55 -21.67 23.35
N SER A 303 0.23 -21.83 23.33
CA SER A 303 -0.41 -23.11 23.63
C SER A 303 0.30 -24.22 22.85
N LYS A 304 0.64 -25.33 23.52
CA LYS A 304 1.25 -26.51 22.88
C LYS A 304 0.50 -26.96 21.63
N SER A 305 -0.81 -26.71 21.57
CA SER A 305 -1.65 -26.98 20.40
C SER A 305 -1.34 -26.09 19.19
N ILE A 306 -1.06 -24.79 19.39
CA ILE A 306 -0.67 -23.84 18.34
C ILE A 306 0.73 -24.19 17.84
N GLN A 307 1.65 -24.48 18.76
CA GLN A 307 3.01 -24.92 18.40
C GLN A 307 2.98 -26.20 17.56
N ALA A 308 2.17 -27.19 17.94
CA ALA A 308 2.01 -28.43 17.17
C ALA A 308 1.41 -28.19 15.77
N LYS A 309 0.41 -27.30 15.65
CA LYS A 309 -0.16 -26.90 14.35
C LYS A 309 0.85 -26.18 13.46
N PHE A 310 1.66 -25.31 14.04
CA PHE A 310 2.72 -24.60 13.33
C PHE A 310 3.79 -25.57 12.82
N GLU A 311 4.27 -26.49 13.66
CA GLU A 311 5.24 -27.51 13.25
C GLU A 311 4.69 -28.46 12.17
N ALA A 312 3.42 -28.86 12.28
CA ALA A 312 2.75 -29.65 11.24
C ALA A 312 2.68 -28.87 9.90
N SER A 313 2.35 -27.58 9.94
CA SER A 313 2.30 -26.71 8.75
C SER A 313 3.69 -26.50 8.15
N ARG A 314 4.72 -26.36 8.98
CA ARG A 314 6.13 -26.25 8.54
C ARG A 314 6.61 -27.52 7.85
N LEU A 315 6.26 -28.69 8.39
CA LEU A 315 6.59 -29.98 7.78
C LEU A 315 5.84 -30.19 6.46
N GLU A 316 4.58 -29.77 6.38
CA GLU A 316 3.80 -29.79 5.14
C GLU A 316 4.42 -28.88 4.08
N LEU A 317 4.76 -27.64 4.45
CA LEU A 317 5.44 -26.68 3.58
C LEU A 317 6.79 -27.21 3.08
N TRP A 318 7.55 -27.90 3.94
CA TRP A 318 8.80 -28.55 3.54
C TRP A 318 8.59 -29.62 2.48
N LYS A 319 7.59 -30.50 2.66
CA LYS A 319 7.21 -31.51 1.65
C LYS A 319 6.78 -30.87 0.33
N THR A 320 6.07 -29.73 0.37
CA THR A 320 5.66 -29.01 -0.84
C THR A 320 6.83 -28.28 -1.49
N GLY A 321 7.81 -27.83 -0.70
CA GLY A 321 9.05 -27.22 -1.18
C GLY A 321 9.88 -28.18 -2.04
N ASP A 322 9.97 -29.45 -1.63
CA ASP A 322 10.66 -30.48 -2.42
C ASP A 322 9.98 -30.68 -3.79
N ILE A 323 8.64 -30.62 -3.84
CA ILE A 323 7.86 -30.73 -5.09
C ILE A 323 8.13 -29.52 -6.00
N TYR A 324 8.23 -28.31 -5.44
CA TYR A 324 8.56 -27.11 -6.23
C TYR A 324 9.97 -27.21 -6.84
N CYS A 325 10.95 -27.73 -6.09
CA CYS A 325 12.29 -28.00 -6.59
C CYS A 325 12.30 -29.03 -7.72
N GLU A 326 11.55 -30.14 -7.57
CA GLU A 326 11.41 -31.16 -8.62
C GLU A 326 10.76 -30.60 -9.89
N VAL A 327 9.70 -29.78 -9.75
CA VAL A 327 9.03 -29.15 -10.90
C VAL A 327 9.95 -28.17 -11.60
N LEU A 328 10.65 -27.30 -10.85
CA LEU A 328 11.61 -26.37 -11.43
C LEU A 328 12.73 -27.11 -12.18
N HIS A 329 13.19 -28.23 -11.63
CA HIS A 329 14.17 -29.10 -12.27
C HIS A 329 13.64 -29.67 -13.59
N GLU A 330 12.41 -30.20 -13.60
CA GLU A 330 11.82 -30.79 -14.81
C GLU A 330 11.48 -29.73 -15.87
N VAL A 331 11.05 -28.54 -15.47
CA VAL A 331 10.86 -27.39 -16.38
C VAL A 331 12.19 -26.94 -16.98
N ALA A 332 13.26 -26.85 -16.18
CA ALA A 332 14.59 -26.48 -16.66
C ALA A 332 15.12 -27.52 -17.66
N LYS A 333 14.93 -28.80 -17.37
CA LYS A 333 15.25 -29.91 -18.26
C LYS A 333 14.47 -29.85 -19.57
N HIS A 334 13.16 -29.63 -19.52
CA HIS A 334 12.32 -29.51 -20.72
C HIS A 334 12.74 -28.29 -21.59
N ARG A 335 13.10 -27.16 -20.97
CA ARG A 335 13.66 -26.01 -21.71
C ARG A 335 14.98 -26.35 -22.39
N LEU A 336 15.86 -27.05 -21.68
CA LEU A 336 17.13 -27.50 -22.23
C LEU A 336 16.94 -28.45 -23.42
N ASP A 337 16.07 -29.45 -23.28
CA ASP A 337 15.77 -30.40 -24.35
C ASP A 337 15.18 -29.71 -25.58
N ARG A 338 14.30 -28.71 -25.38
CA ARG A 338 13.76 -27.86 -26.46
C ARG A 338 14.85 -27.03 -27.15
N ASP A 339 15.72 -26.36 -26.39
CA ASP A 339 16.80 -25.54 -26.94
C ASP A 339 17.80 -26.41 -27.73
N MET A 340 18.05 -27.63 -27.25
CA MET A 340 18.88 -28.62 -27.95
C MET A 340 18.24 -29.11 -29.26
N ALA A 341 16.94 -29.40 -29.26
CA ALA A 341 16.21 -29.79 -30.47
C ALA A 341 16.16 -28.66 -31.52
N LEU A 342 16.15 -27.39 -31.09
CA LEU A 342 16.26 -26.24 -31.99
C LEU A 342 17.68 -26.00 -32.51
N SER A 343 18.69 -26.44 -31.76
CA SER A 343 20.11 -26.28 -32.12
C SER A 343 20.62 -27.33 -33.12
N SER A 344 19.96 -28.49 -33.22
CA SER A 344 20.38 -29.58 -34.13
C SER A 344 20.28 -29.26 -35.63
N ASP A 345 19.61 -28.17 -36.01
CA ASP A 345 19.53 -27.70 -37.40
C ASP A 345 20.64 -26.73 -37.81
N LEU A 346 21.52 -26.31 -36.87
CA LEU A 346 22.69 -25.52 -37.22
C LEU A 346 23.91 -26.42 -37.53
N PRO A 347 24.51 -26.30 -38.73
CA PRO A 347 25.71 -27.04 -39.10
C PRO A 347 26.94 -26.36 -38.49
N LEU A 348 27.10 -26.43 -37.16
CA LEU A 348 28.26 -25.90 -36.47
C LEU A 348 29.00 -27.01 -35.75
N ARG A 349 30.19 -27.27 -36.28
CA ARG A 349 31.25 -28.11 -35.75
C ARG A 349 31.85 -27.44 -34.49
N MET A 350 31.09 -27.40 -33.41
CA MET A 350 31.51 -26.83 -32.13
C MET A 350 31.15 -27.78 -30.99
N ASP A 351 32.00 -27.76 -29.96
CA ASP A 351 32.04 -28.72 -28.87
C ASP A 351 30.68 -28.96 -28.20
N ASN A 352 30.54 -30.17 -27.64
CA ASN A 352 29.31 -30.69 -27.06
C ASN A 352 28.61 -29.62 -26.17
N PRO A 353 27.38 -29.17 -26.51
CA PRO A 353 26.66 -28.14 -25.75
C PRO A 353 26.49 -28.49 -24.26
N TYR A 354 26.47 -29.79 -23.93
CA TYR A 354 26.43 -30.28 -22.56
C TYR A 354 27.68 -29.92 -21.76
N GLU A 355 28.88 -29.85 -22.35
CA GLU A 355 30.09 -29.42 -21.62
C GLU A 355 30.08 -27.93 -21.29
N ILE A 356 29.47 -27.10 -22.14
CA ILE A 356 29.40 -25.65 -21.95
C ILE A 356 28.38 -25.33 -20.87
N LEU A 357 27.17 -25.90 -20.96
CA LEU A 357 26.10 -25.63 -20.01
C LEU A 357 26.35 -26.25 -18.63
N ASN A 358 26.96 -27.44 -18.55
CA ASN A 358 27.34 -28.04 -17.28
C ASN A 358 28.39 -27.16 -16.55
N LYS A 359 29.33 -26.53 -17.26
CA LYS A 359 30.28 -25.59 -16.62
C LYS A 359 29.60 -24.36 -16.03
N SER A 360 28.62 -23.76 -16.71
CA SER A 360 27.89 -22.59 -16.20
C SER A 360 26.85 -22.91 -15.13
N PHE A 361 26.20 -24.09 -15.18
CA PHE A 361 25.23 -24.52 -14.17
C PHE A 361 25.91 -24.88 -12.84
N TRP A 362 27.11 -25.49 -12.88
CA TRP A 362 27.88 -25.83 -11.68
C TRP A 362 28.48 -24.61 -10.97
N ILE A 363 28.80 -23.53 -11.68
CA ILE A 363 29.25 -22.27 -11.06
C ILE A 363 28.14 -21.62 -10.21
N GLY A 364 26.86 -21.89 -10.52
CA GLY A 364 25.72 -21.45 -9.69
C GLY A 364 25.32 -22.40 -8.56
N SER A 365 25.54 -23.71 -8.72
CA SER A 365 25.04 -24.75 -7.78
C SER A 365 26.08 -25.24 -6.75
N ILE A 366 27.37 -24.89 -6.88
CA ILE A 366 28.36 -25.07 -5.80
C ILE A 366 28.02 -24.21 -4.55
N GLY A 367 27.15 -23.20 -4.70
CA GLY A 367 26.62 -22.43 -3.57
C GLY A 367 25.52 -23.12 -2.76
N THR A 368 24.80 -24.09 -3.32
CA THR A 368 23.62 -24.71 -2.66
C THR A 368 23.98 -25.91 -1.78
N THR A 369 25.01 -26.70 -2.14
CA THR A 369 25.53 -27.76 -1.26
C THR A 369 26.07 -27.19 0.05
N GLY A 370 26.78 -26.05 -0.02
CA GLY A 370 27.21 -25.33 1.18
C GLY A 370 26.07 -24.72 2.00
N LEU A 371 24.89 -24.51 1.40
CA LEU A 371 23.71 -23.97 2.07
C LEU A 371 22.91 -25.09 2.77
N CYS A 372 22.78 -26.26 2.15
CA CYS A 372 22.25 -27.47 2.79
C CYS A 372 23.11 -27.92 3.97
N ASP A 373 24.44 -27.94 3.85
CA ASP A 373 25.34 -28.30 4.94
C ASP A 373 25.27 -27.30 6.10
N LYS A 374 25.14 -26.00 5.81
CA LYS A 374 24.95 -24.96 6.82
C LYS A 374 23.58 -25.03 7.49
N MET A 375 22.52 -25.34 6.75
CA MET A 375 21.18 -25.58 7.32
C MET A 375 21.15 -26.82 8.21
N LEU A 376 21.79 -27.92 7.79
CA LEU A 376 21.94 -29.14 8.60
C LEU A 376 22.77 -28.89 9.87
N ALA A 377 23.84 -28.10 9.78
CA ALA A 377 24.65 -27.71 10.94
C ALA A 377 23.86 -26.81 11.90
N HIS A 378 23.05 -25.87 11.38
CA HIS A 378 22.22 -24.99 12.20
C HIS A 378 21.08 -25.75 12.89
N ASN A 379 20.48 -26.74 12.22
CA ASN A 379 19.42 -27.58 12.79
C ASN A 379 19.96 -28.52 13.89
N LYS A 380 21.18 -29.06 13.73
CA LYS A 380 21.88 -29.80 14.80
C LYS A 380 22.24 -28.93 16.00
N PHE A 381 22.55 -27.65 15.76
CA PHE A 381 22.84 -26.69 16.82
C PHE A 381 21.59 -26.35 17.65
N LEU A 382 20.42 -26.27 17.00
CA LEU A 382 19.13 -26.03 17.67
C LEU A 382 18.57 -27.27 18.40
N GLN A 383 19.02 -28.49 18.08
CA GLN A 383 18.68 -29.70 18.84
C GLN A 383 19.57 -29.93 20.08
N ALA A 384 20.67 -29.17 20.20
CA ALA A 384 21.64 -29.32 21.29
C ALA A 384 21.40 -28.38 22.48
N TYR A 385 20.38 -27.54 22.40
CA TYR A 385 19.82 -26.69 23.47
C TYR A 385 18.35 -27.04 23.66
#